data_AF-A0A3N4MXH7-F1
#
_entry.id   AF-A0A3N4MXH7-F1
#
_cell.length_a   1.000
_cell.length_b   1.000
_cell.length_c   1.000
_cell.angle_alpha   90.00
_cell.angle_beta   90.00
_cell.angle_gamma   90.00
#
_symmetry.space_group_name_H-M   'P 1'
#
loop_
_entity.id
_entity.type
_entity.pdbx_description
1 polymer ?
#
loop_
_entity_poly.entity_id
_entity_poly.type
_entity_poly.pdbx_seq_one_letter_code
_entity_poly.pdbx_strand_id
1 'polypeptide(L)'
;MEVPTQSSDLQAQLSAWKGEVDNVRGSLRTMRSRLEEMAGSRQANHERMVEIEHFQNQFIRQLEVADEMFHDLKQSAKFMGYGRPAIIHHDRPVDDYDRLNDRMQVFHKLHEELKGDFSRFESFR
;
A
#
# COMPACT_ATOMS: atom_id res chain seq x y z
N MET A 1 7.14 38.49 3.60
CA MET A 1 6.58 37.33 4.33
C MET A 1 6.31 36.25 3.30
N GLU A 2 7.24 35.33 3.10
CA GLU A 2 7.18 34.34 2.03
C GLU A 2 7.34 32.94 2.61
N VAL A 3 6.29 32.41 3.26
CA VAL A 3 6.20 30.98 3.59
C VAL A 3 4.75 30.40 3.54
N PRO A 4 3.92 30.58 2.48
CA PRO A 4 2.73 29.75 2.31
C PRO A 4 2.94 28.51 1.43
N THR A 5 3.89 28.58 0.48
CA THR A 5 4.00 27.61 -0.64
C THR A 5 4.46 26.22 -0.20
N GLN A 6 5.45 26.14 0.71
CA GLN A 6 5.99 24.84 1.14
C GLN A 6 4.98 23.99 1.92
N SER A 7 4.11 24.59 2.73
CA SER A 7 3.10 23.85 3.49
C SER A 7 1.94 23.35 2.63
N SER A 8 1.54 24.12 1.61
CA SER A 8 0.47 23.71 0.69
C SER A 8 0.92 22.58 -0.22
N ASP A 9 2.15 22.64 -0.71
CA ASP A 9 2.71 21.64 -1.62
C ASP A 9 2.86 20.29 -0.90
N LEU A 10 3.28 20.31 0.37
CA LEU A 10 3.39 19.13 1.20
C LEU A 10 2.03 18.49 1.52
N GLN A 11 1.00 19.29 1.82
CA GLN A 11 -0.36 18.79 2.02
C GLN A 11 -0.95 18.18 0.75
N ALA A 12 -0.67 18.78 -0.40
CA ALA A 12 -1.06 18.25 -1.71
C ALA A 12 -0.37 16.90 -1.96
N GLN A 13 0.93 16.79 -1.69
CA GLN A 13 1.70 15.55 -1.84
C GLN A 13 1.15 14.42 -0.96
N LEU A 14 0.89 14.69 0.33
CA LEU A 14 0.31 13.69 1.23
C LEU A 14 -1.08 13.24 0.78
N SER A 15 -1.86 14.14 0.18
CA SER A 15 -3.18 13.81 -0.36
C SER A 15 -3.07 12.95 -1.61
N ALA A 16 -2.08 13.23 -2.48
CA ALA A 16 -1.77 12.39 -3.63
C ALA A 16 -1.36 10.97 -3.20
N TRP A 17 -0.43 10.85 -2.24
CA TRP A 17 -0.01 9.56 -1.69
C TRP A 17 -1.14 8.77 -1.05
N LYS A 18 -2.10 9.42 -0.38
CA LYS A 18 -3.30 8.72 0.11
C LYS A 18 -4.13 8.12 -1.03
N GLY A 19 -4.31 8.88 -2.10
CA GLY A 19 -5.00 8.39 -3.30
C GLY A 19 -4.26 7.21 -3.94
N GLU A 20 -2.94 7.27 -3.99
CA GLU A 20 -2.10 6.17 -4.49
C GLU A 20 -2.20 4.91 -3.62
N VAL A 21 -2.16 5.05 -2.30
CA VAL A 21 -2.36 3.92 -1.37
C VAL A 21 -3.74 3.30 -1.56
N ASP A 22 -4.81 4.09 -1.71
CA ASP A 22 -6.14 3.57 -2.01
C ASP A 22 -6.22 2.88 -3.38
N ASN A 23 -5.53 3.39 -4.40
CA ASN A 23 -5.43 2.73 -5.70
C ASN A 23 -4.75 1.35 -5.58
N VAL A 24 -3.68 1.25 -4.79
CA VAL A 24 -3.01 -0.02 -4.50
C VAL A 24 -3.95 -0.99 -3.78
N ARG A 25 -4.69 -0.52 -2.76
CA ARG A 25 -5.69 -1.34 -2.05
C ARG A 25 -6.77 -1.85 -3.01
N GLY A 26 -7.24 -1.00 -3.92
CA GLY A 26 -8.18 -1.39 -4.98
C GLY A 26 -7.60 -2.47 -5.89
N SER A 27 -6.36 -2.27 -6.37
CA SER A 27 -5.64 -3.24 -7.20
C SER A 27 -5.49 -4.59 -6.52
N LEU A 28 -5.09 -4.62 -5.24
CA LEU A 28 -4.93 -5.85 -4.46
C LEU A 28 -6.26 -6.59 -4.29
N ARG A 29 -7.36 -5.88 -4.06
CA ARG A 29 -8.70 -6.48 -4.00
C ARG A 29 -9.09 -7.13 -5.33
N THR A 30 -8.83 -6.46 -6.45
CA THR A 30 -9.07 -7.03 -7.77
C THR A 30 -8.23 -8.29 -8.03
N MET A 31 -6.93 -8.24 -7.72
CA MET A 31 -6.04 -9.40 -7.87
C MET A 31 -6.49 -10.57 -6.99
N ARG A 32 -6.91 -10.29 -5.75
CA ARG A 32 -7.47 -11.30 -4.85
C ARG A 32 -8.74 -11.95 -5.42
N SER A 33 -9.68 -11.18 -5.97
CA SER A 33 -10.88 -11.75 -6.59
C SER A 33 -10.54 -12.69 -7.76
N ARG A 34 -9.55 -12.33 -8.58
CA ARG A 34 -9.08 -13.21 -9.67
C ARG A 34 -8.41 -14.47 -9.13
N LEU A 35 -7.63 -14.35 -8.06
CA LEU A 35 -7.00 -15.49 -7.39
C LEU A 35 -8.06 -16.47 -6.84
N GLU A 36 -9.16 -15.95 -6.27
CA GLU A 36 -10.29 -16.76 -5.79
C GLU A 36 -10.99 -17.50 -6.95
N GLU A 37 -11.17 -16.87 -8.11
CA GLU A 37 -11.70 -17.53 -9.32
C GLU A 37 -10.78 -18.66 -9.81
N MET A 38 -9.46 -18.45 -9.77
CA MET A 38 -8.47 -19.47 -10.15
C MET A 38 -8.50 -20.68 -9.20
N ALA A 39 -8.65 -20.44 -7.90
CA ALA A 39 -8.75 -21.48 -6.88
C ALA A 39 -10.01 -22.35 -7.04
N GLY A 40 -11.12 -21.76 -7.49
CA GLY A 40 -12.36 -22.48 -7.78
C GLY A 40 -12.34 -23.29 -9.08
N SER A 41 -11.29 -23.18 -9.89
CA SER A 41 -11.22 -23.85 -11.19
C SER A 41 -10.89 -25.35 -11.06
N ARG A 42 -11.47 -26.18 -11.93
CA ARG A 42 -11.20 -27.64 -11.99
C ARG A 42 -9.74 -28.01 -12.32
N GLN A 43 -8.91 -27.02 -12.66
CA GLN A 43 -7.51 -27.19 -13.07
C GLN A 43 -6.51 -26.93 -11.93
N ALA A 44 -6.98 -26.73 -10.70
CA ALA A 44 -6.11 -26.56 -9.54
C ALA A 44 -5.47 -27.91 -9.15
N ASN A 45 -4.29 -28.18 -9.69
CA ASN A 45 -3.42 -29.24 -9.17
C ASN A 45 -2.76 -28.77 -7.87
N HIS A 46 -2.16 -29.69 -7.10
CA HIS A 46 -1.57 -29.39 -5.80
C HIS A 46 -0.53 -28.26 -5.85
N GLU A 47 0.33 -28.25 -6.89
CA GLU A 47 1.35 -27.22 -7.09
C GLU A 47 0.73 -25.83 -7.31
N ARG A 48 -0.31 -25.72 -8.15
CA ARG A 48 -1.03 -24.46 -8.38
C ARG A 48 -1.75 -23.99 -7.11
N MET A 49 -2.22 -24.89 -6.25
CA MET A 49 -2.82 -24.53 -4.97
C MET A 49 -1.82 -23.94 -3.98
N VAL A 50 -0.58 -24.44 -3.96
CA VAL A 50 0.51 -23.88 -3.13
C VAL A 50 0.85 -22.46 -3.59
N GLU A 51 0.97 -22.23 -4.89
CA GLU A 51 1.19 -20.89 -5.46
C GLU A 51 0.02 -19.94 -5.13
N ILE A 52 -1.22 -20.44 -5.19
CA ILE A 52 -2.41 -19.65 -4.81
C ILE A 52 -2.34 -19.23 -3.34
N GLU A 53 -2.00 -20.14 -2.43
CA GLU A 53 -1.84 -19.81 -1.01
C GLU A 53 -0.71 -18.79 -0.79
N HIS A 54 0.38 -18.92 -1.55
CA HIS A 54 1.49 -17.96 -1.51
C HIS A 54 1.03 -16.54 -1.86
N PHE A 55 0.32 -16.36 -2.98
CA PHE A 55 -0.22 -15.06 -3.38
C PHE A 55 -1.27 -14.54 -2.39
N GLN A 56 -2.13 -15.42 -1.84
CA GLN A 56 -3.10 -15.02 -0.84
C GLN A 56 -2.43 -14.40 0.39
N ASN A 57 -1.36 -15.04 0.90
CA ASN A 57 -0.60 -14.54 2.03
C ASN A 57 0.10 -13.21 1.70
N GLN A 58 0.70 -13.09 0.52
CA GLN A 58 1.31 -11.85 0.06
C GLN A 58 0.28 -10.70 -0.04
N PHE A 59 -0.92 -10.97 -0.55
CA PHE A 59 -1.98 -9.96 -0.66
C PHE A 59 -2.46 -9.48 0.71
N ILE A 60 -2.60 -10.39 1.68
CA ILE A 60 -2.94 -10.03 3.06
C ILE A 60 -1.87 -9.10 3.64
N ARG A 61 -0.59 -9.48 3.54
CA ARG A 61 0.52 -8.67 4.05
C ARG A 61 0.61 -7.30 3.37
N GLN A 62 0.44 -7.23 2.05
CA GLN A 62 0.49 -5.95 1.34
C GLN A 62 -0.71 -5.06 1.67
N LEU A 63 -1.89 -5.62 1.96
CA LEU A 63 -3.04 -4.87 2.45
C LEU A 63 -2.81 -4.29 3.85
N GLU A 64 -2.21 -5.07 4.76
CA GLU A 64 -1.81 -4.59 6.09
C GLU A 64 -0.84 -3.41 5.97
N VAL A 65 0.20 -3.54 5.14
CA VAL A 65 1.17 -2.45 4.88
C VAL A 65 0.49 -1.23 4.27
N ALA A 66 -0.47 -1.41 3.37
CA ALA A 66 -1.23 -0.31 2.79
C ALA A 66 -2.09 0.41 3.84
N ASP A 67 -2.73 -0.33 4.75
CA ASP A 67 -3.53 0.25 5.83
C ASP A 67 -2.65 1.01 6.85
N GLU A 68 -1.47 0.48 7.20
CA GLU A 68 -0.45 1.16 8.00
C GLU A 68 0.03 2.45 7.32
N MET A 69 0.39 2.39 6.03
CA MET A 69 0.83 3.56 5.26
C MET A 69 -0.26 4.64 5.21
N PHE A 70 -1.51 4.26 5.00
CA PHE A 70 -2.62 5.20 5.01
C PHE A 70 -2.80 5.88 6.37
N HIS A 71 -2.64 5.12 7.46
CA HIS A 71 -2.68 5.66 8.82
C HIS A 71 -1.56 6.69 9.03
N ASP A 72 -0.33 6.35 8.64
CA ASP A 72 0.84 7.21 8.80
C ASP A 72 0.72 8.51 8.01
N LEU A 73 0.24 8.43 6.76
CA LEU A 73 -0.08 9.60 5.94
C LEU A 73 -1.15 10.48 6.58
N LYS A 74 -2.17 9.88 7.21
CA LYS A 74 -3.23 10.60 7.92
C LYS A 74 -2.70 11.29 9.18
N GLN A 75 -1.84 10.63 9.94
CA GLN A 75 -1.25 11.19 11.16
C GLN A 75 -0.26 12.31 10.82
N SER A 76 0.59 12.12 9.80
CA SER A 76 1.53 13.13 9.31
C SER A 76 0.81 14.39 8.81
N ALA A 77 -0.28 14.23 8.06
CA ALA A 77 -1.12 15.35 7.63
C ALA A 77 -1.71 16.14 8.81
N LYS A 78 -2.17 15.44 9.86
CA LYS A 78 -2.70 16.08 11.08
C LYS A 78 -1.63 16.81 11.87
N PHE A 79 -0.45 16.20 12.01
CA PHE A 79 0.70 16.77 12.71
C PHE A 79 1.12 18.12 12.09
N MET A 80 1.15 18.18 10.77
CA MET A 80 1.56 19.39 10.04
C MET A 80 0.49 20.47 9.92
N GLY A 81 -0.79 20.12 10.08
CA GLY A 81 -1.90 21.08 9.99
C GLY A 81 -2.25 21.80 11.29
N TYR A 82 -2.03 21.18 12.46
CA TYR A 82 -2.58 21.68 13.74
C TYR A 82 -1.58 21.74 14.90
N GLY A 83 -0.30 21.42 14.68
CA GLY A 83 0.64 21.20 15.77
C GLY A 83 0.38 19.87 16.49
N ARG A 84 1.42 19.38 17.18
CA ARG A 84 1.60 17.99 17.67
C ARG A 84 0.32 17.34 18.25
N PRO A 85 -0.34 16.39 17.55
CA PRO A 85 -1.36 15.55 18.15
C PRO A 85 -0.73 14.48 19.04
N ALA A 86 -1.49 14.01 20.02
CA ALA A 86 -1.11 12.90 20.89
C ALA A 86 -0.78 11.65 20.06
N ILE A 87 0.35 11.02 20.35
CA ILE A 87 0.84 9.81 19.69
C ILE A 87 -0.09 8.64 20.07
N ILE A 88 -0.77 8.03 19.10
CA ILE A 88 -1.76 6.95 19.32
C ILE A 88 -1.15 5.54 19.14
N HIS A 89 0.03 5.42 18.53
CA HIS A 89 0.72 4.14 18.28
C HIS A 89 2.13 4.11 18.89
N HIS A 90 2.64 2.91 19.21
CA HIS A 90 4.00 2.71 19.75
C HIS A 90 5.10 3.07 18.73
N ASP A 91 4.77 3.00 17.44
CA ASP A 91 5.62 3.51 16.37
C ASP A 91 5.44 5.03 16.29
N ARG A 92 6.54 5.76 16.42
CA ARG A 92 6.51 7.23 16.29
C ARG A 92 5.92 7.54 14.91
N PRO A 93 4.93 8.47 14.81
CA PRO A 93 4.56 9.00 13.51
C PRO A 93 5.83 9.42 12.78
N VAL A 94 5.89 9.09 11.48
CA VAL A 94 6.99 9.57 10.65
C VAL A 94 6.91 11.09 10.64
N ASP A 95 7.76 11.70 11.46
CA ASP A 95 7.90 13.12 11.70
C ASP A 95 8.77 13.80 10.63
N ASP A 96 9.20 13.02 9.64
CA ASP A 96 10.16 13.38 8.62
C ASP A 96 9.63 13.01 7.22
N TYR A 97 9.43 14.01 6.37
CA TYR A 97 8.96 13.83 5.00
C TYR A 97 9.87 12.86 4.22
N ASP A 98 11.18 12.92 4.42
CA ASP A 98 12.15 12.10 3.68
C ASP A 98 11.93 10.62 3.98
N ARG A 99 11.70 10.28 5.25
CA ARG A 99 11.36 8.90 5.66
C ARG A 99 10.03 8.43 5.09
N LEU A 100 9.04 9.31 5.00
CA LEU A 100 7.75 8.96 4.43
C LEU A 100 7.84 8.75 2.92
N ASN A 101 8.64 9.58 2.25
CA ASN A 101 8.98 9.43 0.84
C ASN A 101 9.69 8.08 0.58
N ASP A 102 10.71 7.74 1.36
CA ASP A 102 11.43 6.45 1.23
C ASP A 102 10.47 5.27 1.41
N ARG A 103 9.60 5.34 2.42
CA ARG A 103 8.58 4.31 2.66
C ARG A 103 7.60 4.21 1.49
N MET A 104 7.16 5.32 0.90
CA MET A 104 6.30 5.33 -0.29
C MET A 104 7.00 4.71 -1.49
N GLN A 105 8.29 5.01 -1.71
CA GLN A 105 9.07 4.39 -2.80
C GLN A 105 9.16 2.87 -2.64
N VAL A 106 9.45 2.38 -1.43
CA VAL A 106 9.46 0.94 -1.14
C VAL A 106 8.07 0.33 -1.31
N PHE A 107 7.02 1.01 -0.86
CA PHE A 107 5.63 0.57 -1.00
C PHE A 107 5.25 0.37 -2.48
N HIS A 108 5.56 1.34 -3.35
CA HIS A 108 5.32 1.22 -4.79
C HIS A 108 6.10 0.09 -5.41
N LYS A 109 7.40 -0.02 -5.07
CA LYS A 109 8.25 -1.09 -5.60
C LYS A 109 7.69 -2.47 -5.28
N LEU A 110 7.32 -2.70 -4.01
CA LEU A 110 6.75 -3.98 -3.57
C LEU A 110 5.43 -4.28 -4.28
N HIS A 111 4.57 -3.27 -4.47
CA HIS A 111 3.31 -3.47 -5.18
C HIS A 111 3.53 -3.82 -6.66
N GLU A 112 4.43 -3.13 -7.35
CA GLU A 112 4.69 -3.40 -8.77
C GLU A 112 5.37 -4.75 -8.98
N GLU A 113 6.30 -5.15 -8.10
CA GLU A 113 6.90 -6.48 -8.11
C GLU A 113 5.84 -7.57 -7.93
N LEU A 114 4.98 -7.45 -6.89
CA LEU A 114 3.89 -8.38 -6.61
C LEU A 114 2.88 -8.48 -7.76
N LYS A 115 2.53 -7.34 -8.37
CA LYS A 115 1.65 -7.29 -9.53
C LYS A 115 2.27 -7.96 -10.75
N GLY A 116 3.57 -7.75 -10.98
CA GLY A 116 4.32 -8.42 -12.04
C GLY A 116 4.39 -9.94 -11.85
N ASP A 117 4.67 -10.39 -10.62
CA ASP A 117 4.67 -11.81 -10.27
C ASP A 117 3.30 -12.45 -10.48
N PHE A 118 2.24 -11.81 -10.00
CA PHE A 118 0.88 -12.31 -10.18
C PHE A 118 0.46 -12.34 -11.65
N SER A 119 0.81 -11.32 -12.44
CA SER A 119 0.49 -11.29 -13.87
C SER A 119 1.20 -12.41 -14.64
N ARG A 120 2.45 -12.75 -14.27
CA ARG A 120 3.15 -13.92 -14.80
C ARG A 120 2.41 -15.21 -14.43
N PHE A 121 2.03 -15.35 -13.17
CA PHE A 121 1.26 -16.50 -12.69
C PHE A 121 -0.07 -16.67 -13.43
N GLU A 122 -0.83 -15.59 -13.65
CA GLU A 122 -2.07 -15.60 -14.44
C GLU A 122 -1.85 -16.04 -15.90
N SER A 123 -0.69 -15.68 -16.48
CA SER A 123 -0.36 -15.97 -17.88
C SER A 123 0.07 -17.42 -18.12
N PHE A 124 0.59 -18.10 -17.09
CA PHE A 124 0.86 -19.54 -17.13
C PHE A 124 -0.45 -20.32 -16.96
N ARG A 125 -1.32 -20.24 -17.96
CA ARG A 125 -2.63 -20.92 -17.98
C ARG A 125 -2.53 -22.35 -18.48
#